data_AF-A0A5C2RUV0-F1
#
_entry.id   AF-A0A5C2RUV0-F1
#
_cell.length_a   1.000
_cell.length_b   1.000
_cell.length_c   1.000
_cell.angle_alpha   90.00
_cell.angle_beta   90.00
_cell.angle_gamma   90.00
#
_symmetry.space_group_name_H-M   'P 1'
#
loop_
_entity.id
_entity.type
_entity.pdbx_description
1 polymer ?
#
loop_
_entity_poly.entity_id
_entity_poly.type
_entity_poly.pdbx_seq_one_letter_code
_entity_poly.pdbx_strand_id
1 'polypeptide(L)'
;MLRLLASRRGLAAAAVAVGVHEARDKLPIYPIPEPEVVLVETPSELEKQIGVARRALTDTYLDAHARVQTVVSRWIGVEQAVENRVKSLVAPDEPLTPGILYVGVATLTGSVLARNRIFWRLTLPPALLILSLNHFLPKTSHNVSSYLGSLEETHFPTLAEKHEIAKAHSAMTWERVKDATQNGRETFSEGVANLVGKVEETTGLKLRETLGWRRAQVQSQAEVRAKEVVRSAEESAQVAKAVVEEKAEEVKEIVEEKGKEVKRLV
;
A
#
# COMPACT_ATOMS: atom_id res chain seq x y z
N MET A 1 -32.32 -21.41 57.96
CA MET A 1 -30.99 -22.05 57.78
C MET A 1 -29.93 -20.97 57.91
N LEU A 2 -29.54 -20.58 59.13
CA LEU A 2 -28.37 -21.04 59.89
C LEU A 2 -27.03 -20.89 59.15
N ARG A 3 -26.27 -19.84 59.49
CA ARG A 3 -24.92 -19.94 60.08
C ARG A 3 -24.42 -18.56 60.55
N LEU A 4 -24.54 -18.35 61.87
CA LEU A 4 -23.72 -17.43 62.65
C LEU A 4 -22.28 -17.95 62.64
N LEU A 5 -21.31 -17.13 62.25
CA LEU A 5 -19.90 -17.33 62.57
C LEU A 5 -19.51 -16.29 63.63
N ALA A 6 -19.76 -16.67 64.87
CA ALA A 6 -19.18 -16.03 66.05
C ALA A 6 -17.69 -16.37 66.07
N SER A 7 -16.84 -15.43 65.68
CA SER A 7 -15.40 -15.52 65.93
C SER A 7 -15.13 -15.10 67.37
N ARG A 8 -15.00 -16.10 68.23
CA ARG A 8 -14.43 -15.98 69.57
C ARG A 8 -12.96 -15.58 69.42
N ARG A 9 -12.63 -14.30 69.61
CA ARG A 9 -11.26 -13.91 69.94
C ARG A 9 -11.13 -13.89 71.44
N GLY A 10 -10.29 -14.82 71.90
CA GLY A 10 -10.02 -15.09 73.29
C GLY A 10 -9.50 -13.88 74.05
N LEU A 11 -9.93 -13.84 75.29
CA LEU A 11 -9.27 -13.18 76.40
C LEU A 11 -7.76 -13.47 76.37
N ALA A 12 -6.96 -12.42 76.26
CA ALA A 12 -5.60 -12.40 76.76
C ALA A 12 -5.44 -11.10 77.56
N ALA A 13 -6.09 -11.06 78.73
CA ALA A 13 -5.66 -10.17 79.79
C ALA A 13 -4.30 -10.70 80.25
N ALA A 14 -3.21 -10.08 79.78
CA ALA A 14 -1.89 -10.27 80.36
C ALA A 14 -1.89 -9.59 81.73
N ALA A 15 -2.42 -10.29 82.73
CA ALA A 15 -2.13 -10.01 84.12
C ALA A 15 -0.65 -10.35 84.33
N VAL A 16 0.22 -9.34 84.18
CA VAL A 16 1.54 -9.42 84.78
C VAL A 16 1.30 -9.31 86.28
N ALA A 17 1.22 -10.47 86.93
CA ALA A 17 1.36 -10.58 88.37
C ALA A 17 2.79 -10.18 88.73
N VAL A 18 3.03 -8.87 88.86
CA VAL A 18 4.18 -8.36 89.60
C VAL A 18 3.88 -8.66 91.06
N GLY A 19 4.67 -9.55 91.63
CA GLY A 19 4.54 -10.01 93.00
C GLY A 19 4.42 -8.83 93.96
N VAL A 20 3.40 -8.91 94.80
CA VAL A 20 3.28 -8.13 96.03
C VAL A 20 4.42 -8.56 96.95
N HIS A 21 5.57 -7.90 96.81
CA HIS A 21 6.52 -7.76 97.90
C HIS A 21 6.26 -6.41 98.55
N GLU A 22 5.71 -6.49 99.76
CA GLU A 22 5.55 -5.39 100.69
C GLU A 22 6.94 -4.92 101.16
N ALA A 23 7.57 -4.08 100.35
CA ALA A 23 8.83 -3.40 100.67
C ALA A 23 8.53 -1.90 100.76
N ARG A 24 8.82 -1.32 101.94
CA ARG A 24 8.68 0.11 102.25
C ARG A 24 9.20 0.98 101.09
N ASP A 25 8.30 1.83 100.60
CA ASP A 25 8.51 2.75 99.50
C ASP A 25 9.65 3.74 99.81
N LYS A 26 10.84 3.48 99.24
CA LYS A 26 11.96 4.43 99.28
C LYS A 26 11.83 5.37 98.10
N LEU A 27 11.66 6.66 98.39
CA LEU A 27 11.66 7.73 97.39
C LEU A 27 12.95 7.62 96.53
N PRO A 28 12.83 7.60 95.19
CA PRO A 28 14.00 7.54 94.31
C PRO A 28 14.89 8.78 94.50
N ILE A 29 16.20 8.55 94.57
CA ILE A 29 17.23 9.60 94.82
C ILE A 29 17.48 10.44 93.55
N TYR A 30 17.03 9.96 92.39
CA TYR A 30 17.15 10.66 91.12
C TYR A 30 15.79 11.22 90.68
N PRO A 31 15.77 12.41 90.06
CA PRO A 31 14.57 12.90 89.41
C PRO A 31 14.16 11.87 88.35
N ILE A 32 12.92 11.39 88.45
CA ILE A 32 12.31 10.55 87.42
C ILE A 32 12.22 11.44 86.18
N PRO A 33 12.76 11.04 85.01
CA PRO A 33 12.63 11.82 83.80
C PRO A 33 11.15 12.08 83.53
N GLU A 34 10.79 13.34 83.30
CA GLU A 34 9.41 13.71 83.00
C GLU A 34 8.93 12.86 81.82
N PRO A 35 7.76 12.20 81.94
CA PRO A 35 7.25 11.38 80.86
C PRO A 35 7.05 12.27 79.63
N GLU A 36 7.80 11.98 78.56
CA GLU A 36 7.66 12.69 77.29
C GLU A 36 6.27 12.40 76.74
N VAL A 37 5.38 13.40 76.82
CA VAL A 37 4.00 13.29 76.35
C VAL A 37 4.01 13.33 74.83
N VAL A 38 4.14 12.16 74.20
CA VAL A 38 4.02 12.02 72.75
C VAL A 38 2.54 12.14 72.39
N LEU A 39 2.18 13.27 71.77
CA LEU A 39 0.83 13.50 71.27
C LEU A 39 0.58 12.58 70.07
N VAL A 40 -0.09 11.44 70.31
CA VAL A 40 -0.53 10.54 69.25
C VAL A 40 -1.86 11.07 68.71
N GLU A 41 -1.80 11.80 67.61
CA GLU A 41 -3.00 12.22 66.88
C GLU A 41 -3.77 10.97 66.43
N THR A 42 -4.87 10.70 67.13
CA THR A 42 -5.71 9.54 66.85
C THR A 42 -6.86 10.01 65.96
N PRO A 43 -7.02 9.45 64.75
CA PRO A 43 -8.02 9.94 63.81
C PRO A 43 -9.42 9.76 64.39
N SER A 44 -10.26 10.80 64.24
CA SER A 44 -11.64 10.76 64.70
C SER A 44 -12.45 9.74 63.90
N GLU A 45 -13.55 9.22 64.48
CA GLU A 45 -14.43 8.28 63.77
C GLU A 45 -14.99 8.87 62.47
N LEU A 46 -15.20 10.19 62.45
CA LEU A 46 -15.68 10.93 61.27
C LEU A 46 -14.62 10.99 60.17
N GLU A 47 -13.36 11.19 60.55
CA GLU A 47 -12.22 11.17 59.64
C GLU A 47 -12.03 9.78 58.99
N LYS A 48 -12.20 8.71 59.78
CA LYS A 48 -12.17 7.33 59.24
C LYS A 48 -13.27 7.12 58.20
N GLN A 49 -14.50 7.57 58.48
CA GLN A 49 -15.63 7.44 57.55
C GLN A 49 -15.42 8.25 56.27
N ILE A 50 -14.96 9.50 56.37
CA ILE A 50 -14.60 10.32 55.21
C ILE A 50 -13.48 9.64 54.40
N GLY A 51 -12.49 9.06 55.08
CA GLY A 51 -11.42 8.29 54.44
C GLY A 51 -11.94 7.09 53.66
N VAL A 52 -12.90 6.33 54.21
CA VAL A 52 -13.54 5.20 53.50
C VAL A 52 -14.33 5.68 52.29
N ALA A 53 -15.16 6.71 52.47
CA ALA A 53 -15.96 7.28 51.39
C ALA A 53 -15.09 7.81 50.25
N ARG A 54 -14.02 8.55 50.58
CA ARG A 54 -13.07 9.08 49.59
C ARG A 54 -12.38 7.97 48.80
N ARG A 55 -11.94 6.91 49.48
CA ARG A 55 -11.31 5.75 48.82
C ARG A 55 -12.29 5.08 47.86
N ALA A 56 -13.51 4.77 48.31
CA ALA A 56 -14.52 4.16 47.44
C ALA A 56 -14.83 5.01 46.20
N LEU A 57 -14.97 6.34 46.36
CA LEU A 57 -15.17 7.25 45.22
C LEU A 57 -13.96 7.31 44.29
N THR A 58 -12.75 7.32 44.83
CA THR A 58 -11.51 7.34 44.03
C THR A 58 -11.34 6.03 43.28
N ASP A 59 -11.58 4.89 43.93
CA ASP A 59 -11.45 3.55 43.34
C ASP A 59 -12.46 3.38 42.20
N THR A 60 -13.73 3.74 42.43
CA THR A 60 -14.77 3.69 41.37
C THR A 60 -14.47 4.62 40.19
N TYR A 61 -13.94 5.81 40.44
CA TYR A 61 -13.51 6.72 39.39
C TYR A 61 -12.32 6.15 38.59
N LEU A 62 -11.31 5.62 39.27
CA LEU A 62 -10.14 5.01 38.64
C LEU A 62 -10.51 3.76 37.84
N ASP A 63 -11.43 2.93 38.35
CA ASP A 63 -11.95 1.75 37.64
C ASP A 63 -12.69 2.15 36.36
N ALA A 64 -13.54 3.18 36.43
CA ALA A 64 -14.24 3.69 35.26
C ALA A 64 -13.26 4.25 34.23
N HIS A 65 -12.27 5.03 34.67
CA HIS A 65 -11.22 5.56 33.82
C HIS A 65 -10.38 4.44 33.18
N ALA A 66 -10.01 3.41 33.95
CA ALA A 66 -9.24 2.27 33.46
C ALA A 66 -10.00 1.47 32.38
N ARG A 67 -11.32 1.31 32.53
CA ARG A 67 -12.16 0.66 31.51
C ARG A 67 -12.18 1.44 30.20
N VAL A 68 -12.38 2.76 30.27
CA VAL A 68 -12.33 3.63 29.09
C VAL A 68 -10.96 3.56 28.43
N GLN A 69 -9.90 3.69 29.22
CA GLN A 69 -8.53 3.63 28.72
C GLN A 69 -8.22 2.29 28.05
N THR A 70 -8.76 1.19 28.56
CA THR A 70 -8.63 -0.14 27.94
C THR A 70 -9.30 -0.20 26.57
N VAL A 71 -10.50 0.37 26.43
CA VAL A 71 -11.21 0.42 25.14
C VAL A 71 -10.46 1.29 24.13
N VAL A 72 -10.01 2.47 24.55
CA VAL A 72 -9.21 3.38 23.72
C VAL A 72 -7.91 2.70 23.29
N SER A 73 -7.22 2.02 24.21
CA SER A 73 -5.98 1.32 23.90
C SER A 73 -6.19 0.17 22.90
N ARG A 74 -7.30 -0.56 23.00
CA ARG A 74 -7.67 -1.58 22.01
C ARG A 74 -7.93 -0.97 20.64
N TRP A 75 -8.63 0.17 20.60
CA TRP A 75 -8.90 0.87 19.35
C TRP A 75 -7.62 1.36 18.68
N ILE A 76 -6.72 1.99 19.44
CA ILE A 76 -5.40 2.41 18.96
C ILE A 76 -4.60 1.20 18.47
N GLY A 77 -4.65 0.07 19.18
CA GLY A 77 -3.99 -1.15 18.73
C GLY A 77 -4.51 -1.67 17.38
N VAL A 78 -5.83 -1.59 17.16
CA VAL A 78 -6.43 -1.92 15.85
C VAL A 78 -5.99 -0.93 14.77
N GLU A 79 -6.01 0.36 15.07
CA GLU A 79 -5.56 1.41 14.14
C GLU A 79 -4.10 1.20 13.73
N GLN A 80 -3.21 0.99 14.69
CA GLN A 80 -1.80 0.71 14.43
C GLN A 80 -1.60 -0.59 13.65
N ALA A 81 -2.37 -1.64 13.95
CA ALA A 81 -2.31 -2.89 13.20
C ALA A 81 -2.73 -2.69 11.73
N VAL A 82 -3.78 -1.92 11.50
CA VAL A 82 -4.25 -1.57 10.15
C VAL A 82 -3.23 -0.67 9.44
N GLU A 83 -2.72 0.36 10.11
CA GLU A 83 -1.71 1.28 9.56
C GLU A 83 -0.44 0.53 9.15
N ASN A 84 0.09 -0.31 10.05
CA ASN A 84 1.26 -1.14 9.77
C ASN A 84 0.99 -2.09 8.60
N ARG A 85 -0.23 -2.66 8.51
CA ARG A 85 -0.61 -3.51 7.39
C ARG A 85 -0.68 -2.73 6.08
N VAL A 86 -1.33 -1.58 6.06
CA VAL A 86 -1.44 -0.73 4.85
C VAL A 86 -0.04 -0.30 4.40
N LYS A 87 0.82 0.15 5.32
CA LYS A 87 2.22 0.49 5.02
C LYS A 87 3.00 -0.69 4.46
N SER A 88 2.73 -1.92 4.92
CA SER A 88 3.40 -3.12 4.40
C SER A 88 2.97 -3.49 2.98
N LEU A 89 1.76 -3.13 2.57
CA LEU A 89 1.23 -3.42 1.23
C LEU A 89 1.70 -2.39 0.19
N VAL A 90 1.87 -1.15 0.63
CA VAL A 90 2.34 -0.05 -0.22
C VAL A 90 3.83 -0.20 -0.52
N ALA A 91 4.18 -0.21 -1.80
CA ALA A 91 5.58 -0.26 -2.21
C ALA A 91 6.26 1.11 -1.98
N PRO A 92 7.40 1.19 -1.27
CA PRO A 92 8.09 2.45 -1.02
C PRO A 92 8.76 3.04 -2.28
N ASP A 93 9.05 2.18 -3.27
CA ASP A 93 9.69 2.57 -4.53
C ASP A 93 8.73 3.23 -5.54
N GLU A 94 7.43 3.28 -5.21
CA GLU A 94 6.37 3.71 -6.12
C GLU A 94 5.77 5.05 -5.64
N PRO A 95 5.73 6.09 -6.49
CA PRO A 95 5.23 7.40 -6.09
C PRO A 95 3.69 7.37 -5.95
N LEU A 96 3.21 7.31 -4.71
CA LEU A 96 1.77 7.34 -4.39
C LEU A 96 1.08 8.63 -4.83
N THR A 97 1.80 9.75 -4.74
CA THR A 97 1.40 11.04 -5.27
C THR A 97 2.23 11.29 -6.53
N PRO A 98 1.65 11.38 -7.74
CA PRO A 98 0.23 11.55 -8.06
C PRO A 98 -0.58 10.27 -8.36
N GLY A 99 -0.01 9.06 -8.24
CA GLY A 99 -0.68 7.80 -8.64
C GLY A 99 -2.10 7.61 -8.10
N ILE A 100 -2.32 7.80 -6.79
CA ILE A 100 -3.64 7.69 -6.16
C ILE A 100 -4.62 8.73 -6.72
N LEU A 101 -4.14 9.93 -7.07
CA LEU A 101 -4.99 10.95 -7.69
C LEU A 101 -5.45 10.51 -9.07
N TYR A 102 -4.58 9.88 -9.87
CA TYR A 102 -4.97 9.36 -11.18
C TYR A 102 -5.98 8.22 -11.08
N VAL A 103 -5.80 7.31 -10.11
CA VAL A 103 -6.79 6.28 -9.79
C VAL A 103 -8.12 6.92 -9.37
N GLY A 104 -8.08 7.93 -8.49
CA GLY A 104 -9.25 8.67 -8.05
C GLY A 104 -9.99 9.37 -9.20
N VAL A 105 -9.26 10.01 -10.11
CA VAL A 105 -9.87 10.65 -11.30
C VAL A 105 -10.46 9.59 -12.23
N ALA A 106 -9.75 8.49 -12.53
CA ALA A 106 -10.24 7.44 -13.40
C ALA A 106 -11.55 6.80 -12.87
N THR A 107 -11.63 6.57 -11.56
CA THR A 107 -12.85 6.02 -10.91
C THR A 107 -14.01 6.99 -10.93
N LEU A 108 -13.76 8.28 -10.64
CA LEU A 108 -14.77 9.33 -10.73
C LEU A 108 -15.26 9.52 -12.16
N THR A 109 -14.37 9.52 -13.15
CA THR A 109 -14.72 9.54 -14.57
C THR A 109 -15.60 8.33 -14.91
N GLY A 110 -15.29 7.15 -14.39
CA GLY A 110 -16.13 5.97 -14.50
C GLY A 110 -17.55 6.18 -13.99
N SER A 111 -17.69 6.80 -12.82
CA SER A 111 -18.99 7.14 -12.22
C SER A 111 -19.79 8.13 -13.07
N VAL A 112 -19.12 9.15 -13.62
CA VAL A 112 -19.75 10.12 -14.53
C VAL A 112 -20.21 9.45 -15.82
N LEU A 113 -19.37 8.59 -16.43
CA LEU A 113 -19.70 7.89 -17.66
C LEU A 113 -20.84 6.89 -17.47
N ALA A 114 -20.90 6.29 -16.29
CA ALA A 114 -21.88 5.29 -15.93
C ALA A 114 -23.26 5.85 -15.51
N ARG A 115 -23.41 7.18 -15.53
CA ARG A 115 -24.59 7.91 -15.01
C ARG A 115 -25.93 7.37 -15.50
N ASN A 116 -26.02 6.95 -16.76
CA ASN A 116 -27.31 6.69 -17.42
C ASN A 116 -27.88 5.28 -17.19
N ARG A 117 -27.09 4.32 -16.69
CA ARG A 117 -27.55 2.92 -16.58
C ARG A 117 -27.12 2.31 -15.26
N ILE A 118 -28.06 1.76 -14.50
CA ILE A 118 -27.79 1.20 -13.16
C ILE A 118 -26.71 0.11 -13.16
N PHE A 119 -26.71 -0.75 -14.19
CA PHE A 119 -25.68 -1.79 -14.37
C PHE A 119 -24.30 -1.18 -14.52
N TRP A 120 -24.15 -0.21 -15.43
CA TRP A 120 -22.89 0.49 -15.63
C TRP A 120 -22.51 1.28 -14.39
N ARG A 121 -23.46 1.91 -13.70
CA ARG A 121 -23.22 2.71 -12.49
C ARG A 121 -22.58 1.91 -11.37
N LEU A 122 -22.94 0.62 -11.26
CA LEU A 122 -22.37 -0.27 -10.26
C LEU A 122 -21.08 -0.94 -10.72
N THR A 123 -20.88 -1.17 -12.02
CA THR A 123 -19.75 -1.97 -12.53
C THR A 123 -18.59 -1.12 -13.04
N LEU A 124 -18.83 0.01 -13.71
CA LEU A 124 -17.78 0.84 -14.31
C LEU A 124 -16.84 1.46 -13.28
N PRO A 125 -17.31 2.11 -12.20
CA PRO A 125 -16.41 2.70 -11.21
C PRO A 125 -15.43 1.71 -10.58
N PRO A 126 -15.86 0.53 -10.06
CA PRO A 126 -14.92 -0.44 -9.52
C PRO A 126 -14.05 -1.09 -10.59
N ALA A 127 -14.56 -1.30 -11.82
CA ALA A 127 -13.73 -1.83 -12.90
C ALA A 127 -12.59 -0.86 -13.26
N LEU A 128 -12.90 0.43 -13.39
CA LEU A 128 -11.89 1.46 -13.64
C LEU A 128 -10.98 1.68 -12.43
N LEU A 129 -11.45 1.43 -11.21
CA LEU A 129 -10.60 1.42 -10.02
C LEU A 129 -9.51 0.36 -10.14
N ILE A 130 -9.92 -0.89 -10.39
CA ILE A 130 -8.99 -2.02 -10.47
C ILE A 130 -8.03 -1.83 -11.65
N LEU A 131 -8.54 -1.37 -12.79
CA LEU A 131 -7.74 -1.16 -14.00
C LEU A 131 -6.72 -0.03 -13.83
N SER A 132 -7.15 1.12 -13.28
CA SER A 132 -6.25 2.24 -13.02
C SER A 132 -5.26 1.95 -11.90
N LEU A 133 -5.66 1.20 -10.87
CA LEU A 133 -4.75 0.77 -9.80
C LEU A 133 -3.63 -0.12 -10.35
N ASN A 134 -3.96 -1.08 -11.21
CA ASN A 134 -2.96 -1.94 -11.86
C ASN A 134 -2.06 -1.16 -12.84
N HIS A 135 -2.58 -0.10 -13.46
CA HIS A 135 -1.82 0.71 -14.41
C HIS A 135 -0.88 1.73 -13.73
N PHE A 136 -1.38 2.48 -12.75
CA PHE A 136 -0.63 3.55 -12.09
C PHE A 136 0.16 3.07 -10.85
N LEU A 137 -0.30 2.00 -10.19
CA LEU A 137 0.39 1.43 -9.03
C LEU A 137 0.57 -0.11 -9.15
N PRO A 138 1.30 -0.61 -10.18
CA PRO A 138 1.48 -2.04 -10.41
C PRO A 138 2.08 -2.80 -9.23
N LYS A 139 3.08 -2.25 -8.52
CA LYS A 139 3.72 -2.95 -7.39
C LYS A 139 2.77 -3.08 -6.21
N THR A 140 2.10 -1.97 -5.86
CA THR A 140 1.12 -1.97 -4.78
C THR A 140 -0.08 -2.86 -5.10
N SER A 141 -0.56 -2.84 -6.35
CA SER A 141 -1.63 -3.73 -6.83
C SER A 141 -1.24 -5.20 -6.68
N HIS A 142 -0.01 -5.57 -7.05
CA HIS A 142 0.49 -6.93 -6.88
C HIS A 142 0.53 -7.35 -5.41
N ASN A 143 1.08 -6.52 -4.51
CA ASN A 143 1.14 -6.81 -3.07
C ASN A 143 -0.25 -6.98 -2.43
N VAL A 144 -1.22 -6.16 -2.84
CA VAL A 144 -2.61 -6.29 -2.39
C VAL A 144 -3.20 -7.60 -2.90
N SER A 145 -2.98 -7.94 -4.17
CA SER A 145 -3.49 -9.19 -4.77
C SER A 145 -2.89 -10.44 -4.11
N SER A 146 -1.59 -10.44 -3.81
CA SER A 146 -0.92 -11.55 -3.13
C SER A 146 -1.38 -11.68 -1.69
N TYR A 147 -1.62 -10.57 -1.00
CA TYR A 147 -2.18 -10.58 0.34
C TYR A 147 -3.60 -11.14 0.36
N LEU A 148 -4.46 -10.71 -0.56
CA LEU A 148 -5.81 -11.27 -0.70
C LEU A 148 -5.76 -12.77 -0.99
N GLY A 149 -4.84 -13.22 -1.84
CA GLY A 149 -4.59 -14.64 -2.08
C GLY A 149 -4.21 -15.41 -0.81
N SER A 150 -3.26 -14.88 -0.02
CA SER A 150 -2.86 -15.51 1.25
C SER A 150 -3.99 -15.56 2.28
N LEU A 151 -4.87 -14.55 2.28
CA LEU A 151 -6.02 -14.49 3.16
C LEU A 151 -7.08 -15.51 2.74
N GLU A 152 -7.32 -15.63 1.43
CA GLU A 152 -8.20 -16.63 0.83
C GLU A 152 -7.71 -18.05 1.12
N GLU A 153 -6.41 -18.32 0.98
CA GLU A 153 -5.83 -19.62 1.30
C GLU A 153 -5.98 -20.00 2.79
N THR A 154 -5.79 -19.02 3.68
CA THR A 154 -5.88 -19.24 5.14
C THR A 154 -7.32 -19.47 5.60
N HIS A 155 -8.29 -18.71 5.08
CA HIS A 155 -9.67 -18.71 5.58
C HIS A 155 -10.66 -19.48 4.70
N PHE A 156 -10.37 -19.61 3.40
CA PHE A 156 -11.25 -20.16 2.37
C PHE A 156 -10.47 -21.02 1.34
N PRO A 157 -9.85 -22.13 1.75
CA PRO A 157 -8.94 -22.90 0.89
C PRO A 157 -9.62 -23.44 -0.38
N THR A 158 -10.91 -23.77 -0.31
CA THR A 158 -11.67 -24.25 -1.48
C THR A 158 -11.87 -23.17 -2.54
N LEU A 159 -11.96 -21.89 -2.13
CA LEU A 159 -12.06 -20.77 -3.08
C LEU A 159 -10.68 -20.49 -3.69
N ALA A 160 -9.62 -20.52 -2.88
CA ALA A 160 -8.25 -20.30 -3.33
C ALA A 160 -7.86 -21.28 -4.45
N GLU A 161 -8.16 -22.57 -4.30
CA GLU A 161 -7.90 -23.57 -5.35
C GLU A 161 -8.63 -23.24 -6.66
N LYS A 162 -9.91 -22.84 -6.58
CA LYS A 162 -10.69 -22.47 -7.77
C LYS A 162 -10.16 -21.20 -8.41
N HIS A 163 -9.72 -20.24 -7.61
CA HIS A 163 -9.15 -19.00 -8.09
C HIS A 163 -7.82 -19.26 -8.82
N GLU A 164 -6.94 -20.09 -8.28
CA GLU A 164 -5.68 -20.47 -8.94
C GLU A 164 -5.92 -21.25 -10.24
N ILE A 165 -6.87 -22.21 -10.24
CA ILE A 165 -7.29 -22.90 -11.46
C ILE A 165 -7.82 -21.89 -12.49
N ALA A 166 -8.68 -20.95 -12.07
CA ALA A 166 -9.23 -19.94 -12.96
C ALA A 166 -8.16 -19.01 -13.53
N LYS A 167 -7.16 -18.60 -12.73
CA LYS A 167 -6.01 -17.83 -13.19
C LYS A 167 -5.20 -18.59 -14.23
N ALA A 168 -4.89 -19.85 -13.98
CA ALA A 168 -4.15 -20.70 -14.92
C ALA A 168 -4.89 -20.87 -16.25
N HIS A 169 -6.20 -21.15 -16.21
CA HIS A 169 -7.00 -21.25 -17.43
C HIS A 169 -7.14 -19.92 -18.17
N SER A 170 -7.22 -18.81 -17.45
CA SER A 170 -7.29 -17.47 -18.03
C SER A 170 -5.98 -17.10 -18.73
N ALA A 171 -4.83 -17.36 -18.09
CA ALA A 171 -3.51 -17.14 -18.68
C ALA A 171 -3.31 -17.99 -19.93
N MET A 172 -3.64 -19.28 -19.86
CA MET A 172 -3.58 -20.21 -20.99
C MET A 172 -4.52 -19.78 -22.13
N THR A 173 -5.71 -19.26 -21.82
CA THR A 173 -6.64 -18.74 -22.84
C THR A 173 -6.09 -17.47 -23.49
N TRP A 174 -5.46 -16.59 -22.71
CA TRP A 174 -4.84 -15.37 -23.21
C TRP A 174 -3.68 -15.68 -24.17
N GLU A 175 -2.82 -16.64 -23.82
CA GLU A 175 -1.77 -17.14 -24.70
C GLU A 175 -2.34 -17.72 -26.00
N ARG A 176 -3.37 -18.57 -25.90
CA ARG A 176 -4.04 -19.11 -27.11
C ARG A 176 -4.63 -18.03 -28.02
N VAL A 177 -5.24 -16.99 -27.45
CA VAL A 177 -5.79 -15.88 -28.24
C VAL A 177 -4.67 -15.09 -28.92
N LYS A 178 -3.55 -14.87 -28.21
CA LYS A 178 -2.35 -14.22 -28.77
C LYS A 178 -1.78 -15.05 -29.93
N ASP A 179 -1.62 -16.34 -29.75
CA ASP A 179 -1.11 -17.27 -30.77
C ASP A 179 -2.07 -17.36 -31.96
N ALA A 180 -3.37 -17.48 -31.71
CA ALA A 180 -4.39 -17.47 -32.76
C ALA A 180 -4.41 -16.16 -33.56
N THR A 181 -4.11 -15.03 -32.92
CA THR A 181 -4.02 -13.73 -33.61
C THR A 181 -2.75 -13.61 -34.45
N GLN A 182 -1.62 -14.12 -33.96
CA GLN A 182 -0.37 -14.17 -34.73
C GLN A 182 -0.52 -15.09 -35.95
N ASN A 183 -0.98 -16.32 -35.74
CA ASN A 183 -1.24 -17.29 -36.82
C ASN A 183 -2.35 -16.81 -37.77
N GLY A 184 -3.37 -16.11 -37.24
CA GLY A 184 -4.45 -15.51 -38.02
C GLY A 184 -3.97 -14.44 -39.00
N ARG A 185 -2.97 -13.63 -38.63
CA ARG A 185 -2.37 -12.64 -39.54
C ARG A 185 -1.60 -13.30 -40.69
N GLU A 186 -0.90 -14.38 -40.41
CA GLU A 186 -0.14 -15.14 -41.41
C GLU A 186 -1.10 -15.83 -42.41
N THR A 187 -2.06 -16.59 -41.89
CA THR A 187 -3.08 -17.28 -42.71
C THR A 187 -4.01 -16.32 -43.48
N PHE A 188 -4.29 -15.12 -42.96
CA PHE A 188 -5.08 -14.12 -43.68
C PHE A 188 -4.32 -13.56 -44.90
N SER A 189 -3.01 -13.32 -44.76
CA SER A 189 -2.17 -12.88 -45.89
C SER A 189 -2.08 -13.96 -46.98
N GLU A 190 -1.98 -15.22 -46.58
CA GLU A 190 -1.94 -16.37 -47.48
C GLU A 190 -3.31 -16.63 -48.15
N GLY A 191 -4.40 -16.47 -47.40
CA GLY A 191 -5.78 -16.57 -47.90
C GLY A 191 -6.11 -15.49 -48.93
N VAL A 192 -5.74 -14.24 -48.67
CA VAL A 192 -5.91 -13.14 -49.63
C VAL A 192 -5.06 -13.37 -50.89
N ALA A 193 -3.82 -13.85 -50.74
CA ALA A 193 -2.97 -14.19 -51.88
C ALA A 193 -3.56 -15.31 -52.75
N ASN A 194 -4.13 -16.34 -52.13
CA ASN A 194 -4.76 -17.47 -52.81
C ASN A 194 -6.10 -17.08 -53.49
N LEU A 195 -6.87 -16.18 -52.89
CA LEU A 195 -8.10 -15.65 -53.50
C LEU A 195 -7.79 -14.77 -54.70
N VAL A 196 -6.78 -13.91 -54.61
CA VAL A 196 -6.30 -13.11 -55.75
C VAL A 196 -5.80 -14.03 -56.86
N GLY A 197 -5.08 -15.10 -56.53
CA GLY A 197 -4.62 -16.10 -57.51
C GLY A 197 -5.77 -16.79 -58.24
N LYS A 198 -6.81 -17.24 -57.51
CA LYS A 198 -8.00 -17.87 -58.13
C LYS A 198 -8.83 -16.90 -58.97
N VAL A 199 -8.90 -15.62 -58.58
CA VAL A 199 -9.57 -14.59 -59.38
C VAL A 199 -8.75 -14.27 -60.64
N GLU A 200 -7.41 -14.21 -60.54
CA GLU A 200 -6.51 -14.05 -61.70
C GLU A 200 -6.61 -15.24 -62.68
N GLU A 201 -6.69 -16.47 -62.18
CA GLU A 201 -6.84 -17.69 -63.00
C GLU A 201 -8.21 -17.78 -63.70
N THR A 202 -9.28 -17.30 -63.05
CA THR A 202 -10.65 -17.35 -63.61
C THR A 202 -10.97 -16.17 -64.52
N THR A 203 -10.36 -15.01 -64.29
CA THR A 203 -10.63 -13.79 -65.07
C THR A 203 -9.54 -13.46 -66.09
N GLY A 204 -8.39 -14.15 -66.04
CA GLY A 204 -7.24 -13.90 -66.93
C GLY A 204 -6.58 -12.53 -66.75
N LEU A 205 -7.02 -11.74 -65.77
CA LEU A 205 -6.53 -10.40 -65.48
C LEU A 205 -5.34 -10.50 -64.52
N LYS A 206 -4.18 -9.99 -64.94
CA LYS A 206 -2.93 -9.99 -64.17
C LYS A 206 -2.92 -9.02 -62.97
N LEU A 207 -3.88 -9.18 -62.06
CA LEU A 207 -4.05 -8.32 -60.89
C LEU A 207 -2.85 -8.39 -59.94
N ARG A 208 -2.15 -9.54 -59.90
CA ARG A 208 -0.98 -9.76 -59.04
C ARG A 208 0.27 -9.03 -59.55
N GLU A 209 0.34 -8.71 -60.84
CA GLU A 209 1.42 -7.95 -61.48
C GLU A 209 1.16 -6.43 -61.41
N THR A 210 -0.10 -6.00 -61.51
CA THR A 210 -0.48 -4.57 -61.46
C THR A 210 -0.56 -4.00 -60.05
N LEU A 211 -0.92 -4.82 -59.04
CA LEU A 211 -0.91 -4.42 -57.62
C LEU A 211 0.48 -4.48 -56.96
N GLY A 212 1.52 -4.87 -57.71
CA GLY A 212 2.90 -4.83 -57.22
C GLY A 212 3.26 -5.88 -56.15
N TRP A 213 2.40 -6.87 -55.87
CA TRP A 213 2.65 -7.90 -54.84
C TRP A 213 3.87 -8.79 -55.13
N ARG A 214 4.32 -8.91 -56.39
CA ARG A 214 5.63 -9.52 -56.72
C ARG A 214 6.81 -8.76 -56.10
N ARG A 215 6.72 -7.44 -55.89
CA ARG A 215 7.76 -6.67 -55.17
C ARG A 215 7.78 -6.97 -53.68
N ALA A 216 6.65 -7.34 -53.08
CA ALA A 216 6.57 -7.66 -51.65
C ALA A 216 7.14 -9.06 -51.33
N GLN A 217 6.99 -10.04 -52.23
CA GLN A 217 7.54 -11.38 -52.02
C GLN A 217 8.99 -11.54 -52.52
N VAL A 218 9.45 -10.70 -53.46
CA VAL A 218 10.87 -10.59 -53.86
C VAL A 218 11.67 -9.64 -52.94
N GLN A 219 11.01 -8.95 -52.01
CA GLN A 219 11.68 -8.15 -50.97
C GLN A 219 12.40 -9.01 -49.91
N SER A 220 12.19 -10.32 -49.86
CA SER A 220 13.09 -11.23 -49.15
C SER A 220 14.44 -11.42 -49.85
N GLN A 221 14.61 -10.94 -51.09
CA GLN A 221 15.90 -10.76 -51.77
C GLN A 221 16.39 -9.28 -51.73
N ALA A 222 15.82 -8.44 -50.87
CA ALA A 222 16.23 -7.06 -50.68
C ALA A 222 17.57 -6.90 -49.92
N GLU A 223 18.33 -7.96 -49.69
CA GLU A 223 19.71 -7.83 -49.17
C GLU A 223 20.66 -7.19 -50.20
N VAL A 224 20.36 -7.31 -51.50
CA VAL A 224 21.18 -6.70 -52.57
C VAL A 224 20.87 -5.22 -52.76
N ARG A 225 19.60 -4.79 -52.58
CA ARG A 225 19.20 -3.37 -52.62
C ARG A 225 19.42 -2.64 -51.30
N ALA A 226 19.44 -3.34 -50.17
CA ALA A 226 19.83 -2.76 -48.88
C ALA A 226 21.26 -2.23 -48.93
N LYS A 227 22.20 -2.89 -49.63
CA LYS A 227 23.56 -2.37 -49.81
C LYS A 227 23.63 -1.12 -50.69
N GLU A 228 22.74 -1.00 -51.68
CA GLU A 228 22.71 0.17 -52.57
C GLU A 228 22.05 1.38 -51.87
N VAL A 229 21.00 1.14 -51.07
CA VAL A 229 20.31 2.17 -50.27
C VAL A 229 21.13 2.59 -49.06
N VAL A 230 21.86 1.67 -48.40
CA VAL A 230 22.82 2.03 -47.33
C VAL A 230 23.97 2.85 -47.90
N ARG A 231 24.46 2.53 -49.11
CA ARG A 231 25.52 3.32 -49.76
C ARG A 231 25.04 4.70 -50.21
N SER A 232 23.83 4.81 -50.76
CA SER A 232 23.24 6.13 -51.08
C SER A 232 22.85 6.92 -49.83
N ALA A 233 22.50 6.24 -48.73
CA ALA A 233 22.25 6.86 -47.43
C ALA A 233 23.54 7.32 -46.74
N GLU A 234 24.65 6.58 -46.87
CA GLU A 234 25.96 7.00 -46.37
C GLU A 234 26.50 8.19 -47.17
N GLU A 235 26.34 8.20 -48.50
CA GLU A 235 26.71 9.34 -49.35
C GLU A 235 25.86 10.58 -49.03
N SER A 236 24.54 10.43 -48.88
CA SER A 236 23.67 11.55 -48.49
C SER A 236 23.84 11.97 -47.03
N ALA A 237 24.22 11.08 -46.12
CA ALA A 237 24.58 11.42 -44.75
C ALA A 237 25.94 12.13 -44.66
N GLN A 238 26.91 11.79 -45.53
CA GLN A 238 28.18 12.51 -45.61
C GLN A 238 27.99 13.90 -46.22
N VAL A 239 27.17 14.03 -47.26
CA VAL A 239 26.79 15.34 -47.81
C VAL A 239 26.02 16.17 -46.78
N ALA A 240 25.09 15.56 -46.04
CA ALA A 240 24.38 16.26 -44.97
C ALA A 240 25.31 16.66 -43.82
N LYS A 241 26.29 15.83 -43.43
CA LYS A 241 27.31 16.20 -42.44
C LYS A 241 28.19 17.34 -42.92
N ALA A 242 28.62 17.34 -44.18
CA ALA A 242 29.41 18.43 -44.76
C ALA A 242 28.62 19.75 -44.78
N VAL A 243 27.33 19.71 -45.15
CA VAL A 243 26.46 20.90 -45.14
C VAL A 243 26.16 21.38 -43.72
N VAL A 244 26.08 20.46 -42.74
CA VAL A 244 25.90 20.83 -41.32
C VAL A 244 27.19 21.40 -40.72
N GLU A 245 28.37 20.88 -41.10
CA GLU A 245 29.66 21.45 -40.70
C GLU A 245 29.90 22.82 -41.31
N GLU A 246 29.61 23.01 -42.60
CA GLU A 246 29.66 24.33 -43.27
C GLU A 246 28.73 25.34 -42.59
N LYS A 247 27.47 24.96 -42.32
CA LYS A 247 26.53 25.83 -41.61
C LYS A 247 26.90 26.05 -40.14
N ALA A 248 27.56 25.09 -39.49
CA ALA A 248 28.03 25.26 -38.12
C ALA A 248 29.25 26.20 -38.05
N GLU A 249 30.11 26.20 -39.07
CA GLU A 249 31.21 27.15 -39.22
C GLU A 249 30.69 28.56 -39.54
N GLU A 250 29.74 28.71 -40.46
CA GLU A 250 29.07 30.01 -40.69
C GLU A 250 28.40 30.55 -39.42
N VAL A 251 27.70 29.69 -38.66
CA VAL A 251 27.07 30.11 -37.40
C VAL A 251 28.13 30.45 -36.34
N LYS A 252 29.27 29.75 -36.29
CA LYS A 252 30.38 30.12 -35.39
C LYS A 252 31.02 31.45 -35.78
N GLU A 253 31.20 31.72 -37.07
CA GLU A 253 31.70 33.03 -37.54
C GLU A 253 30.72 34.16 -37.18
N ILE A 254 29.41 33.95 -37.39
CA ILE A 254 28.38 34.94 -37.01
C ILE A 254 28.34 35.14 -35.48
N VAL A 255 28.53 34.08 -34.68
CA VAL A 255 28.59 34.17 -33.22
C VAL A 255 29.87 34.85 -32.75
N GLU A 256 31.01 34.62 -33.42
CA GLU A 256 32.25 35.35 -33.14
C GLU A 256 32.16 36.82 -33.53
N GLU A 257 31.52 37.14 -34.66
CA GLU A 257 31.31 38.51 -35.11
C GLU A 257 30.40 39.25 -34.12
N LYS A 258 29.28 38.65 -33.72
CA LYS A 258 28.40 39.19 -32.68
C LYS A 258 29.08 39.26 -31.31
N GLY A 259 29.94 38.30 -30.97
CA GLY A 259 30.75 38.34 -29.74
C GLY A 259 31.78 39.46 -29.72
N LYS A 260 32.38 39.77 -30.88
CA LYS A 260 33.29 40.91 -31.07
C LYS A 260 32.54 42.24 -31.05
N GLU A 261 31.30 42.28 -31.54
CA GLU A 261 30.42 43.44 -31.49
C GLU A 261 29.97 43.75 -30.06
N VAL A 262 29.59 42.72 -29.28
CA VAL A 262 29.23 42.86 -27.86
C VAL A 262 30.43 43.29 -27.00
N LYS A 263 31.66 42.85 -27.32
CA LYS A 263 32.89 43.33 -26.65
C LYS A 263 33.29 44.77 -27.02
N ARG A 264 32.72 45.37 -28.06
CA ARG A 264 32.89 46.81 -28.36
C ARG A 264 31.86 47.70 -27.68
N LEU A 265 30.81 47.11 -27.11
CA LEU A 265 29.70 47.81 -26.45
C LEU A 265 29.75 47.71 -24.90
N VAL A 266 30.82 47.12 -24.35
CA VAL A 266 31.23 47.17 -22.93
C VAL A 266 32.53 47.93 -22.85
#